data_AF-A0A8H4BBP4-F1
#
_entry.id   AF-A0A8H4BBP4-F1
#
_cell.length_a   1.000
_cell.length_b   1.000
_cell.length_c   1.000
_cell.angle_alpha   90.00
_cell.angle_beta   90.00
_cell.angle_gamma   90.00
#
_symmetry.space_group_name_H-M   'P 1'
#
loop_
_entity.id
_entity.type
_entity.pdbx_description
1 polymer ?
#
loop_
_entity_poly.entity_id
_entity_poly.type
_entity_poly.pdbx_seq_one_letter_code
_entity_poly.pdbx_strand_id
1 'polypeptide(L)'
;MVLSFYKGMYQDGDRLLDVLHDDRDPGLLRIDTLVPIFTWPQLQSYCIYRLNQIDGENYRVALSKYPEEYTSPKYLVGDRGSIFSLITLAMMTPEAGTYAMFNLTPTYQNDEGKIRKKRVQGHILVASTFLPNMGPDKEVHHLNRHPRDNTVENLVCLTHEEHVAVHSGLPRNNDYQDAIARVLENTRGTCLQQLSNLTEYDCKTFFCNKDIQQHQKTCWYHEHKDDPEFNKFETLCTDDGPLDEYEINRKGEIRRKRTTTIVQEFHAGYANVRCKSTSFDSSFKKLRFNRLIGFTFLAEDFTGGDCQADHINSNRRLNHIRNIRWLPRRENVLEACGINVVVENTSTKERVYFRSLIECAEVHTFYRDPKKRLPPRIQFHLSLDAE
;
A
#
# COMPACT_ATOMS: atom_id res chain seq x y z
N MET A 1 0.85 -23.73 -26.96
CA MET A 1 2.25 -23.90 -27.43
C MET A 1 3.23 -22.88 -26.79
N VAL A 2 2.88 -22.24 -25.66
CA VAL A 2 3.74 -21.25 -24.95
C VAL A 2 3.79 -21.57 -23.44
N LEU A 3 3.36 -22.77 -23.03
CA LEU A 3 3.13 -23.15 -21.63
C LEU A 3 4.25 -24.00 -21.03
N SER A 4 5.43 -24.06 -21.64
CA SER A 4 6.49 -24.98 -21.21
C SER A 4 7.90 -24.43 -21.28
N PHE A 5 8.09 -23.11 -21.24
CA PHE A 5 9.39 -22.50 -21.49
C PHE A 5 9.80 -21.55 -20.35
N TYR A 6 10.39 -22.12 -19.30
CA TYR A 6 11.33 -21.47 -18.37
C TYR A 6 10.88 -21.14 -16.95
N LYS A 7 11.21 -22.11 -16.09
CA LYS A 7 11.65 -21.92 -14.70
C LYS A 7 12.84 -20.94 -14.61
N GLY A 8 12.72 -19.99 -13.68
CA GLY A 8 13.75 -19.51 -12.78
C GLY A 8 14.73 -18.48 -13.35
N MET A 9 14.81 -17.29 -12.72
CA MET A 9 16.02 -16.48 -12.47
C MET A 9 15.69 -15.07 -11.88
N TYR A 10 16.35 -14.73 -10.75
CA TYR A 10 16.59 -13.41 -10.08
C TYR A 10 15.36 -12.55 -9.67
N GLN A 11 15.06 -12.26 -8.40
CA GLN A 11 15.72 -11.49 -7.30
C GLN A 11 15.95 -9.99 -7.57
N ASP A 12 15.16 -9.18 -6.84
CA ASP A 12 15.18 -7.72 -6.64
C ASP A 12 14.28 -6.82 -7.53
N GLY A 13 13.11 -7.32 -7.96
CA GLY A 13 12.00 -6.52 -8.54
C GLY A 13 10.66 -6.59 -7.79
N ASP A 14 10.58 -7.34 -6.68
CA ASP A 14 9.34 -7.95 -6.15
C ASP A 14 8.37 -7.02 -5.40
N ARG A 15 8.48 -5.70 -5.53
CA ARG A 15 7.53 -4.78 -4.87
C ARG A 15 6.65 -3.97 -5.80
N LEU A 16 6.88 -4.05 -7.12
CA LEU A 16 6.11 -3.24 -8.04
C LEU A 16 5.62 -3.95 -9.30
N LEU A 17 6.18 -5.11 -9.65
CA LEU A 17 5.59 -5.96 -10.69
C LEU A 17 4.26 -6.60 -10.23
N ASP A 18 4.02 -6.70 -8.92
CA ASP A 18 2.72 -7.04 -8.33
C ASP A 18 1.62 -6.00 -8.63
N VAL A 19 1.97 -4.78 -9.08
CA VAL A 19 1.02 -3.69 -9.35
C VAL A 19 0.55 -3.66 -10.82
N LEU A 20 1.23 -4.35 -11.76
CA LEU A 20 0.97 -4.26 -13.20
C LEU A 20 0.92 -5.59 -13.99
N HIS A 21 0.75 -6.72 -13.29
CA HIS A 21 0.68 -8.12 -13.77
C HIS A 21 2.00 -8.87 -13.89
N ASP A 22 1.99 -10.04 -13.25
CA ASP A 22 2.99 -11.11 -13.14
C ASP A 22 3.29 -11.85 -14.46
N ASP A 23 3.15 -11.21 -15.64
CA ASP A 23 3.43 -11.91 -16.92
C ASP A 23 3.75 -10.99 -18.12
N ARG A 24 4.47 -9.88 -17.93
CA ARG A 24 4.98 -9.09 -19.06
C ARG A 24 6.47 -8.83 -18.97
N ASP A 25 7.12 -9.06 -20.11
CA ASP A 25 8.39 -8.45 -20.48
C ASP A 25 8.41 -6.97 -20.03
N PRO A 26 9.39 -6.54 -19.21
CA PRO A 26 9.60 -5.13 -18.85
C PRO A 26 9.64 -4.17 -20.07
N GLY A 27 9.96 -4.69 -21.26
CA GLY A 27 9.88 -3.96 -22.53
C GLY A 27 8.46 -3.54 -22.95
N LEU A 28 7.42 -4.24 -22.50
CA LEU A 28 5.99 -3.96 -22.81
C LEU A 28 5.29 -3.09 -21.76
N LEU A 29 5.92 -2.86 -20.60
CA LEU A 29 5.44 -1.98 -19.54
C LEU A 29 6.11 -0.61 -19.57
N ARG A 30 6.89 -0.34 -20.62
CA ARG A 30 7.43 1.00 -20.82
C ARG A 30 6.27 1.98 -21.03
N ILE A 31 6.44 3.19 -20.52
CA ILE A 31 5.44 4.25 -20.61
C ILE A 31 4.96 4.50 -22.05
N ASP A 32 5.83 4.31 -23.05
CA ASP A 32 5.54 4.39 -24.48
C ASP A 32 4.56 3.31 -24.97
N THR A 33 4.40 2.21 -24.24
CA THR A 33 3.39 1.17 -24.52
C THR A 33 2.07 1.43 -23.81
N LEU A 34 2.09 2.07 -22.63
CA LEU A 34 0.89 2.37 -21.84
C LEU A 34 0.18 3.65 -22.27
N VAL A 35 0.92 4.70 -22.65
CA VAL A 35 0.37 6.00 -23.07
C VAL A 35 -0.53 5.90 -24.32
N PRO A 36 -0.26 5.04 -25.31
CA PRO A 36 -1.20 4.82 -26.42
C PRO A 36 -2.55 4.24 -25.98
N ILE A 37 -2.62 3.58 -24.81
CA ILE A 37 -3.82 2.94 -24.27
C ILE A 37 -4.54 3.88 -23.29
N PHE A 38 -3.77 4.62 -22.47
CA PHE A 38 -4.28 5.53 -21.45
C PHE A 38 -3.71 6.93 -21.61
N THR A 39 -4.57 7.94 -21.50
CA THR A 39 -4.12 9.33 -21.38
C THR A 39 -3.31 9.53 -20.10
N TRP A 40 -2.42 10.53 -20.07
CA TRP A 40 -1.66 10.88 -18.86
C TRP A 40 -2.54 11.10 -17.63
N PRO A 41 -3.66 11.84 -17.70
CA PRO A 41 -4.58 11.99 -16.57
C PRO A 41 -5.19 10.67 -16.08
N GLN A 42 -5.53 9.75 -16.99
CA GLN A 42 -6.03 8.42 -16.61
C GLN A 42 -4.96 7.62 -15.88
N LEU A 43 -3.72 7.62 -16.40
CA LEU A 43 -2.59 6.93 -15.76
C LEU A 43 -2.27 7.53 -14.38
N GLN A 44 -2.24 8.86 -14.27
CA GLN A 44 -2.07 9.57 -13.01
C GLN A 44 -3.15 9.18 -12.00
N SER A 45 -4.41 9.22 -12.40
CA SER A 45 -5.55 8.90 -11.52
C SER A 45 -5.49 7.46 -11.02
N TYR A 46 -5.17 6.51 -11.91
CA TYR A 46 -5.00 5.10 -11.54
C TYR A 46 -3.85 4.91 -10.55
N CYS A 47 -2.66 5.46 -10.85
CA CYS A 47 -1.50 5.32 -9.98
C CYS A 47 -1.70 6.02 -8.63
N ILE A 48 -2.30 7.22 -8.58
CA ILE A 48 -2.66 7.90 -7.34
C ILE A 48 -3.55 7.02 -6.49
N TYR A 49 -4.66 6.51 -7.05
CA TYR A 49 -5.57 5.63 -6.33
C TYR A 49 -4.84 4.42 -5.73
N ARG A 50 -4.02 3.73 -6.53
CA ARG A 50 -3.30 2.53 -6.07
C ARG A 50 -2.25 2.84 -5.01
N LEU A 51 -1.47 3.90 -5.18
CA LEU A 51 -0.45 4.28 -4.21
C LEU A 51 -1.08 4.73 -2.90
N ASN A 52 -2.23 5.42 -2.93
CA ASN A 52 -2.97 5.79 -1.72
C ASN A 52 -3.41 4.56 -0.92
N GLN A 53 -3.87 3.51 -1.60
CA GLN A 53 -4.28 2.25 -0.95
C GLN A 53 -3.10 1.48 -0.37
N ILE A 54 -1.97 1.42 -1.08
CA ILE A 54 -0.81 0.61 -0.67
C ILE A 54 0.00 1.30 0.43
N ASP A 55 0.29 2.59 0.27
CA ASP A 55 1.19 3.31 1.17
C ASP A 55 0.44 4.04 2.29
N GLY A 56 -0.86 4.31 2.10
CA GLY A 56 -1.66 5.14 3.00
C GLY A 56 -1.14 6.58 3.08
N GLU A 57 -0.57 7.07 1.98
CA GLU A 57 -0.24 8.49 1.74
C GLU A 57 -1.25 9.08 0.78
N ASN A 58 -1.50 10.38 0.85
CA ASN A 58 -2.29 11.06 -0.16
C ASN A 58 -1.36 11.47 -1.31
N TYR A 59 -1.37 10.73 -2.41
CA TYR A 59 -0.61 11.09 -3.61
C TYR A 59 -1.36 12.11 -4.47
N ARG A 60 -0.59 13.02 -5.07
CA ARG A 60 -1.05 13.99 -6.07
C ARG A 60 -0.03 14.10 -7.19
N VAL A 61 -0.45 14.65 -8.33
CA VAL A 61 0.48 15.00 -9.41
C VAL A 61 1.47 16.05 -8.91
N ALA A 62 2.76 15.87 -9.20
CA ALA A 62 3.81 16.79 -8.78
C ALA A 62 3.60 18.18 -9.38
N LEU A 63 3.61 19.20 -8.52
CA LEU A 63 3.56 20.60 -8.92
C LEU A 63 4.95 21.22 -8.80
N SER A 64 5.24 22.17 -9.69
CA SER A 64 6.48 22.92 -9.67
C SER A 64 6.32 24.19 -8.83
N LYS A 65 7.36 24.54 -8.07
CA LYS A 65 7.50 25.88 -7.47
C LYS A 65 7.44 27.01 -8.52
N TYR A 66 7.89 26.70 -9.74
CA TYR A 66 7.95 27.62 -10.88
C TYR A 66 7.12 27.02 -12.03
N PRO A 67 5.78 27.05 -11.97
CA PRO A 67 4.92 26.39 -12.96
C PRO A 67 5.07 26.97 -14.36
N GLU A 68 5.41 28.26 -14.47
CA GLU A 68 5.72 28.94 -15.74
C GLU A 68 7.05 28.49 -16.34
N GLU A 69 8.01 28.05 -15.52
CA GLU A 69 9.28 27.53 -16.00
C GLU A 69 9.17 26.05 -16.39
N TYR A 70 8.44 25.26 -15.60
CA TYR A 70 8.33 23.82 -15.83
C TYR A 70 7.13 23.18 -15.12
N THR A 71 6.64 22.09 -15.72
CA THR A 71 5.71 21.17 -15.04
C THR A 71 6.33 19.78 -14.90
N SER A 72 5.81 19.00 -13.95
CA SER A 72 6.30 17.64 -13.66
C SER A 72 5.17 16.60 -13.65
N PRO A 73 4.27 16.57 -14.66
CA PRO A 73 3.09 15.70 -14.65
C PRO A 73 3.43 14.19 -14.66
N LYS A 74 4.68 13.84 -14.97
CA LYS A 74 5.16 12.46 -15.00
C LYS A 74 5.58 11.93 -13.62
N TYR A 75 5.34 12.70 -12.57
CA TYR A 75 5.71 12.36 -11.19
C TYR A 75 4.49 12.54 -10.28
N LEU A 76 4.37 11.66 -9.31
CA LEU A 76 3.40 11.73 -8.23
C LEU A 76 4.15 11.95 -6.91
N VAL A 77 3.55 12.72 -6.01
CA VAL A 77 4.13 13.09 -4.72
C VAL A 77 3.13 12.72 -3.64
N GLY A 78 3.57 11.94 -2.66
CA GLY A 78 2.82 11.64 -1.45
C GLY A 78 3.01 12.71 -0.39
N ASP A 79 2.01 12.88 0.46
CA ASP A 79 2.02 13.84 1.57
C ASP A 79 3.04 13.52 2.67
N ARG A 80 3.67 12.33 2.67
CA ARG A 80 4.81 12.03 3.56
C ARG A 80 6.17 12.20 2.89
N GLY A 81 6.21 12.72 1.67
CA GLY A 81 7.45 12.99 0.94
C GLY A 81 7.94 11.87 0.05
N SER A 82 7.13 10.83 -0.14
CA SER A 82 7.33 9.82 -1.17
C SER A 82 7.17 10.41 -2.56
N ILE A 83 8.01 10.00 -3.52
CA ILE A 83 7.92 10.45 -4.91
C ILE A 83 7.89 9.23 -5.82
N PHE A 84 6.90 9.14 -6.69
CA PHE A 84 6.74 8.07 -7.67
C PHE A 84 6.92 8.62 -9.09
N SER A 85 7.73 7.94 -9.89
CA SER A 85 7.97 8.27 -11.30
C SER A 85 7.06 7.43 -12.18
N LEU A 86 6.16 8.08 -12.94
CA LEU A 86 5.32 7.40 -13.94
C LEU A 86 6.12 6.95 -15.17
N ILE A 87 7.32 7.50 -15.38
CA ILE A 87 8.20 7.14 -16.51
C ILE A 87 8.80 5.76 -16.28
N THR A 88 9.35 5.57 -15.08
CA THR A 88 10.01 4.32 -14.68
C THR A 88 9.04 3.38 -13.98
N LEU A 89 7.83 3.87 -13.67
CA LEU A 89 6.85 3.21 -12.81
C LEU A 89 7.58 2.70 -11.57
N ALA A 90 8.11 3.61 -10.75
CA ALA A 90 8.86 3.22 -9.55
C ALA A 90 8.93 4.37 -8.54
N MET A 91 9.03 4.00 -7.26
CA MET A 91 9.39 4.93 -6.19
C MET A 91 10.80 5.46 -6.43
N MET A 92 10.96 6.77 -6.35
CA MET A 92 12.25 7.43 -6.54
C MET A 92 13.05 7.38 -5.25
N THR A 93 14.31 6.98 -5.35
CA THR A 93 15.27 7.09 -4.25
C THR A 93 15.96 8.45 -4.33
N PRO A 94 15.93 9.27 -3.28
CA PRO A 94 16.65 10.54 -3.27
C PRO A 94 18.16 10.31 -3.26
N GLU A 95 18.91 11.27 -3.80
CA GLU A 95 20.37 11.30 -3.65
C GLU A 95 20.78 11.39 -2.17
N ALA A 96 21.97 10.88 -1.86
CA ALA A 96 22.59 11.07 -0.55
C ALA A 96 22.97 12.55 -0.36
N GLY A 97 22.66 13.10 0.81
CA GLY A 97 22.92 14.50 1.14
C GLY A 97 22.10 14.99 2.34
N THR A 98 22.31 16.25 2.73
CA THR A 98 21.57 16.89 3.83
C THR A 98 20.07 16.91 3.57
N TYR A 99 19.68 17.26 2.34
CA TYR A 99 18.30 17.22 1.88
C TYR A 99 18.08 16.02 0.95
N ALA A 100 16.84 15.53 0.89
CA ALA A 100 16.43 14.58 -0.13
C ALA A 100 16.37 15.30 -1.49
N MET A 101 17.23 14.92 -2.45
CA MET A 101 17.28 15.53 -3.78
C MET A 101 16.82 14.54 -4.85
N PHE A 102 16.04 15.02 -5.82
CA PHE A 102 15.47 14.20 -6.89
C PHE A 102 15.78 14.81 -8.26
N ASN A 103 16.06 13.96 -9.25
CA ASN A 103 16.27 14.38 -10.63
C ASN A 103 15.01 14.08 -11.45
N LEU A 104 14.24 15.13 -11.71
CA LEU A 104 13.01 15.05 -12.49
C LEU A 104 13.30 15.32 -13.97
N THR A 105 12.52 14.72 -14.84
CA THR A 105 12.52 15.00 -16.29
C THR A 105 11.34 15.92 -16.58
N PRO A 106 11.57 17.25 -16.64
CA PRO A 106 10.50 18.20 -16.83
C PRO A 106 9.93 18.11 -18.26
N THR A 107 8.77 18.74 -18.47
CA THR A 107 8.05 18.76 -19.76
C THR A 107 8.41 19.91 -20.68
N TYR A 108 9.24 20.88 -20.26
CA TYR A 108 9.70 21.96 -21.13
C TYR A 108 10.98 21.56 -21.87
N GLN A 109 11.11 22.06 -23.09
CA GLN A 109 12.36 22.05 -23.85
C GLN A 109 13.06 23.38 -23.56
N ASN A 110 14.37 23.37 -23.33
CA ASN A 110 15.12 24.64 -23.34
C ASN A 110 15.15 25.23 -24.76
N ASP A 111 15.66 26.44 -24.91
CA ASP A 111 15.79 27.12 -26.22
C ASP A 111 16.60 26.32 -27.27
N GLU A 112 17.33 25.29 -26.83
CA GLU A 112 18.13 24.38 -27.66
C GLU A 112 17.41 23.06 -28.00
N GLY A 113 16.15 22.88 -27.62
CA GLY A 113 15.37 21.66 -27.85
C GLY A 113 15.78 20.45 -27.00
N LYS A 114 16.69 20.62 -26.02
CA LYS A 114 17.21 19.54 -25.15
C LYS A 114 16.42 19.47 -23.84
N ILE A 115 15.95 18.27 -23.51
CA ILE A 115 15.36 17.98 -22.20
C ILE A 115 16.50 17.79 -21.19
N ARG A 116 16.72 18.77 -20.31
CA ARG A 116 17.65 18.63 -19.17
C ARG A 116 16.89 18.17 -17.94
N LYS A 117 17.45 17.20 -17.21
CA LYS A 117 16.92 16.81 -15.90
C LYS A 117 16.99 18.01 -14.96
N LYS A 118 15.91 18.27 -14.21
CA LYS A 118 15.85 19.30 -13.18
C LYS A 118 16.09 18.64 -11.83
N ARG A 119 17.08 19.12 -11.10
CA ARG A 119 17.35 18.70 -9.73
C ARG A 119 16.48 19.51 -8.77
N VAL A 120 15.65 18.83 -7.97
CA VAL A 120 14.65 19.45 -7.09
C VAL A 120 14.75 18.84 -5.68
N GLN A 121 14.56 19.67 -4.65
CA GLN A 121 14.48 19.23 -3.25
C GLN A 121 13.13 18.58 -2.96
N GLY A 122 13.13 17.46 -2.22
CA GLY A 122 11.92 16.71 -1.85
C GLY A 122 10.89 17.58 -1.12
N HIS A 123 11.31 18.31 -0.08
CA HIS A 123 10.41 19.20 0.64
C HIS A 123 9.83 20.32 -0.23
N ILE A 124 10.59 20.85 -1.20
CA ILE A 124 10.05 21.85 -2.15
C ILE A 124 8.95 21.22 -3.00
N LEU A 125 9.16 19.99 -3.47
CA LEU A 125 8.19 19.30 -4.31
C LEU A 125 6.90 19.00 -3.53
N VAL A 126 7.03 18.51 -2.29
CA VAL A 126 5.89 18.27 -1.38
C VAL A 126 5.16 19.58 -1.09
N ALA A 127 5.87 20.62 -0.65
CA ALA A 127 5.27 21.92 -0.34
C ALA A 127 4.54 22.51 -1.55
N SER A 128 5.14 22.44 -2.74
CA SER A 128 4.52 22.96 -3.98
C SER A 128 3.26 22.19 -4.36
N THR A 129 3.16 20.90 -4.01
CA THR A 129 2.00 20.05 -4.33
C THR A 129 0.88 20.16 -3.30
N PHE A 130 1.18 20.34 -2.02
CA PHE A 130 0.20 20.24 -0.93
C PHE A 130 -0.07 21.55 -0.19
N LEU A 131 0.88 22.50 -0.17
CA LEU A 131 0.71 23.75 0.56
C LEU A 131 0.20 24.85 -0.39
N PRO A 132 -0.97 25.46 -0.12
CA PRO A 132 -1.63 26.39 -1.04
C PRO A 132 -0.86 27.71 -1.24
N ASN A 133 0.00 28.08 -0.30
CA ASN A 133 0.74 29.36 -0.29
C ASN A 133 2.17 29.23 -0.83
N MET A 134 2.50 28.13 -1.52
CA MET A 134 3.83 27.96 -2.10
C MET A 134 3.97 28.77 -3.40
N GLY A 135 4.90 29.73 -3.40
CA GLY A 135 5.17 30.61 -4.53
C GLY A 135 6.67 30.74 -4.84
N PRO A 136 7.04 31.43 -5.93
CA PRO A 136 8.44 31.58 -6.36
C PRO A 136 9.31 32.34 -5.33
N ASP A 137 8.70 33.26 -4.58
CA ASP A 137 9.28 34.12 -3.54
C ASP A 137 9.33 33.48 -2.14
N LYS A 138 8.73 32.29 -1.98
CA LYS A 138 8.68 31.58 -0.71
C LYS A 138 9.80 30.55 -0.57
N GLU A 139 10.25 30.35 0.66
CA GLU A 139 11.17 29.30 1.08
C GLU A 139 10.42 28.29 1.95
N VAL A 140 10.84 27.04 1.90
CA VAL A 140 10.22 25.97 2.69
C VAL A 140 11.09 25.73 3.92
N HIS A 141 10.47 25.75 5.09
CA HIS A 141 11.11 25.49 6.37
C HIS A 141 10.60 24.20 6.99
N HIS A 142 11.51 23.42 7.57
CA HIS A 142 11.19 22.22 8.36
C HIS A 142 10.97 22.60 9.82
N LEU A 143 9.76 22.40 10.34
CA LEU A 143 9.40 22.74 11.73
C LEU A 143 10.27 22.00 12.75
N ASN A 144 10.56 20.72 12.49
CA ASN A 144 11.43 19.89 13.33
C ASN A 144 12.93 20.01 13.01
N ARG A 145 13.30 20.85 12.03
CA ARG A 145 14.68 21.02 11.53
C ARG A 145 15.35 19.73 11.03
N HIS A 146 14.58 18.70 10.72
CA HIS A 146 15.08 17.46 10.13
C HIS A 146 14.96 17.54 8.60
N PRO A 147 16.05 17.85 7.87
CA PRO A 147 16.00 18.22 6.44
C PRO A 147 15.57 17.10 5.49
N ARG A 148 15.42 15.86 6.00
CA ARG A 148 14.94 14.69 5.24
C ARG A 148 13.52 14.27 5.61
N ASP A 149 12.91 14.89 6.62
CA ASP A 149 11.52 14.65 6.96
C ASP A 149 10.64 15.60 6.15
N ASN A 150 10.19 15.13 5.00
CA ASN A 150 9.42 15.96 4.06
C ASN A 150 7.91 15.74 4.20
N THR A 151 7.43 15.30 5.37
CA THR A 151 5.98 15.21 5.65
C THR A 151 5.34 16.59 5.56
N VAL A 152 4.15 16.69 4.94
CA VAL A 152 3.44 17.97 4.75
C VAL A 152 3.26 18.70 6.08
N GLU A 153 2.95 17.97 7.15
CA GLU A 153 2.75 18.52 8.50
C GLU A 153 4.02 19.13 9.10
N ASN A 154 5.20 18.75 8.61
CA ASN A 154 6.49 19.26 9.06
C ASN A 154 7.00 20.45 8.21
N LEU A 155 6.27 20.85 7.17
CA LEU A 155 6.70 21.90 6.24
C LEU A 155 5.85 23.17 6.37
N VAL A 156 6.49 24.32 6.29
CA VAL A 156 5.84 25.63 6.19
C VAL A 156 6.51 26.49 5.13
N CYS A 157 5.72 27.26 4.37
CA CYS A 157 6.21 28.21 3.38
C CYS A 157 6.33 29.60 4.00
N LEU A 158 7.54 30.17 4.00
CA LEU A 158 7.88 31.47 4.60
C LEU A 158 8.47 32.41 3.55
N THR A 159 8.41 33.72 3.75
CA THR A 159 9.28 34.66 3.01
C THR A 159 10.73 34.44 3.44
N HIS A 160 11.67 34.94 2.64
CA HIS A 160 13.09 34.94 3.01
C HIS A 160 13.34 35.62 4.37
N GLU A 161 12.71 36.77 4.60
CA GLU A 161 12.82 37.54 5.84
C GLU A 161 12.28 36.75 7.04
N GLU A 162 11.11 36.12 6.91
CA GLU A 162 10.51 35.25 7.92
C GLU A 162 11.43 34.05 8.22
N HIS A 163 11.97 33.40 7.18
CA HIS A 163 12.83 32.25 7.33
C HIS A 163 14.15 32.62 8.05
N VAL A 164 14.76 33.76 7.71
CA VAL A 164 15.94 34.28 8.41
C VAL A 164 15.61 34.68 9.84
N ALA A 165 14.45 35.28 10.10
CA ALA A 165 14.00 35.62 11.45
C ALA A 165 13.88 34.38 12.34
N VAL A 166 13.31 33.29 11.80
CA VAL A 166 13.24 31.99 12.49
C VAL A 166 14.65 31.46 12.77
N HIS A 167 15.60 31.51 11.82
CA HIS A 167 16.97 31.04 12.06
C HIS A 167 17.80 31.94 12.99
N SER A 168 17.53 33.24 13.03
CA SER A 168 18.29 34.22 13.82
C SER A 168 17.79 34.39 15.25
N GLY A 169 16.50 34.16 15.50
CA GLY A 169 15.87 34.28 16.82
C GLY A 169 16.01 33.07 17.74
N LEU A 170 16.61 31.96 17.26
CA LEU A 170 16.67 30.71 18.02
C LEU A 170 18.04 30.57 18.72
N PRO A 171 18.09 30.51 20.07
CA PRO A 171 19.33 30.14 20.76
C PRO A 171 19.75 28.74 20.31
N ARG A 172 21.06 28.53 20.14
CA ARG A 172 21.64 27.31 19.58
C ARG A 172 21.46 26.03 20.43
N ASN A 173 20.69 26.05 21.54
CA ASN A 173 20.62 24.94 22.51
C ASN A 173 19.20 24.48 22.86
N ASN A 174 19.15 23.20 23.26
CA ASN A 174 18.09 22.26 23.69
C ASN A 174 16.70 22.74 24.19
N ASP A 175 16.42 24.03 24.42
CA ASP A 175 15.14 24.51 24.97
C ASP A 175 13.96 24.42 23.96
N TYR A 176 14.24 24.11 22.68
CA TYR A 176 13.26 24.07 21.60
C TYR A 176 12.39 22.79 21.59
N GLN A 177 12.91 21.65 22.09
CA GLN A 177 12.09 20.43 22.20
C GLN A 177 10.96 20.61 23.21
N ASP A 178 11.19 21.36 24.29
CA ASP A 178 10.18 21.68 25.31
C ASP A 178 9.12 22.69 24.83
N ALA A 179 9.44 23.51 23.84
CA ALA A 179 8.48 24.44 23.24
C ALA A 179 7.59 23.75 22.19
N ILE A 180 8.15 22.84 21.38
CA ILE A 180 7.38 22.04 20.42
C ILE A 180 6.42 21.08 21.14
N ALA A 181 6.83 20.46 22.24
CA ALA A 181 5.95 19.60 23.05
C ALA A 181 4.66 20.34 23.47
N ARG A 182 4.77 21.63 23.83
CA ARG A 182 3.63 22.46 24.26
C ARG A 182 2.74 22.94 23.11
N VAL A 183 3.27 23.07 21.90
CA VAL A 183 2.48 23.47 20.71
C VAL A 183 1.72 22.27 20.12
N LEU A 184 2.33 21.09 20.15
CA LEU A 184 1.69 19.84 19.70
C LEU A 184 0.59 19.35 20.66
N GLU A 185 0.67 19.66 21.95
CA GLU A 185 -0.44 19.44 22.91
C GLU A 185 -1.68 20.29 22.59
N ASN A 186 -1.49 21.50 22.03
CA ASN A 186 -2.58 22.45 21.78
C ASN A 186 -3.28 22.30 20.41
N THR A 187 -2.77 21.44 19.53
CA THR A 187 -3.34 21.21 18.18
C THR A 187 -4.17 19.94 18.08
N ARG A 188 -4.36 19.20 19.18
CA ARG A 188 -5.11 17.93 19.26
C ARG A 188 -6.62 18.09 19.54
N GLY A 189 -7.31 19.06 18.97
CA GLY A 189 -8.72 19.25 19.31
C GLY A 189 -9.58 19.98 18.28
N THR A 190 -10.08 19.25 17.28
CA THR A 190 -11.47 19.44 16.80
C THR A 190 -11.93 18.20 16.03
N CYS A 191 -12.91 17.49 16.59
CA CYS A 191 -13.48 16.24 16.09
C CYS A 191 -14.54 16.53 15.02
N LEU A 192 -14.52 15.78 13.92
CA LEU A 192 -15.62 15.69 12.97
C LEU A 192 -16.52 14.52 13.40
N GLN A 193 -17.45 14.81 14.29
CA GLN A 193 -18.65 13.99 14.46
C GLN A 193 -19.84 14.88 14.87
N GLN A 194 -20.59 15.31 13.87
CA GLN A 194 -22.05 15.26 13.95
C GLN A 194 -22.48 14.14 13.00
N LEU A 195 -23.48 13.37 13.43
CA LEU A 195 -24.03 12.13 12.85
C LEU A 195 -23.36 10.87 13.39
N SER A 196 -23.99 9.99 14.15
CA SER A 196 -25.14 10.06 15.08
C SER A 196 -25.20 8.67 15.72
N ASN A 197 -25.05 8.63 17.04
CA ASN A 197 -25.73 7.74 17.98
C ASN A 197 -25.32 6.25 18.06
N LEU A 198 -24.67 5.95 19.20
CA LEU A 198 -24.67 4.71 20.00
C LEU A 198 -23.65 3.63 19.55
N THR A 199 -22.74 3.09 20.37
CA THR A 199 -22.52 3.13 21.83
C THR A 199 -21.06 2.78 22.12
N GLU A 200 -20.43 3.59 22.98
CA GLU A 200 -19.21 3.39 23.77
C GLU A 200 -18.21 2.31 23.37
N TYR A 201 -17.14 2.70 22.68
CA TYR A 201 -15.76 2.34 23.07
C TYR A 201 -14.80 3.47 22.67
N ASP A 202 -14.13 4.02 23.68
CA ASP A 202 -13.22 5.17 23.60
C ASP A 202 -11.85 4.71 23.08
N CYS A 203 -11.70 4.51 21.76
CA CYS A 203 -10.40 4.24 21.15
C CYS A 203 -9.62 5.56 20.97
N LYS A 204 -9.09 6.05 22.08
CA LYS A 204 -8.07 7.12 22.08
C LYS A 204 -6.79 6.54 21.48
N THR A 205 -6.47 6.89 20.22
CA THR A 205 -5.14 7.23 19.66
C THR A 205 -5.16 7.06 18.13
N PHE A 206 -4.79 8.10 17.37
CA PHE A 206 -4.62 8.05 15.92
C PHE A 206 -3.29 7.36 15.56
N PHE A 207 -3.31 6.48 14.56
CA PHE A 207 -2.19 5.58 14.25
C PHE A 207 -1.72 5.72 12.80
N CYS A 208 -0.39 5.79 12.57
CA CYS A 208 0.21 5.64 11.24
C CYS A 208 0.05 4.19 10.75
N ASN A 209 0.27 3.87 9.46
CA ASN A 209 0.11 2.49 8.94
C ASN A 209 0.96 1.42 9.68
N LYS A 210 2.13 1.81 10.20
CA LYS A 210 2.96 0.97 11.08
C LYS A 210 2.27 0.69 12.41
N ASP A 211 1.56 1.69 12.91
CA ASP A 211 0.76 1.58 14.10
C ASP A 211 -0.61 0.94 13.85
N ILE A 212 -1.20 0.98 12.66
CA ILE A 212 -2.42 0.19 12.34
C ILE A 212 -2.09 -1.30 12.35
N GLN A 213 -0.95 -1.73 11.82
CA GLN A 213 -0.53 -3.13 11.91
C GLN A 213 -0.18 -3.53 13.34
N GLN A 214 0.43 -2.62 14.11
CA GLN A 214 0.69 -2.82 15.53
C GLN A 214 -0.61 -2.78 16.35
N HIS A 215 -1.58 -1.95 15.97
CA HIS A 215 -2.89 -1.73 16.60
C HIS A 215 -3.86 -2.86 16.30
N GLN A 216 -3.91 -3.37 15.06
CA GLN A 216 -4.62 -4.61 14.75
C GLN A 216 -4.00 -5.79 15.51
N LYS A 217 -2.67 -5.79 15.68
CA LYS A 217 -1.98 -6.73 16.57
C LYS A 217 -2.19 -6.48 18.06
N THR A 218 -2.58 -5.29 18.52
CA THR A 218 -2.73 -5.00 19.96
C THR A 218 -4.18 -4.87 20.38
N CYS A 219 -5.07 -4.15 19.69
CA CYS A 219 -6.49 -4.04 20.06
C CYS A 219 -7.22 -5.38 20.02
N TRP A 220 -7.19 -6.08 18.89
CA TRP A 220 -7.91 -7.36 18.80
C TRP A 220 -7.24 -8.45 19.64
N TYR A 221 -5.90 -8.51 19.61
CA TYR A 221 -5.14 -9.40 20.49
C TYR A 221 -5.43 -9.10 21.95
N HIS A 222 -5.52 -7.85 22.40
CA HIS A 222 -5.80 -7.52 23.80
C HIS A 222 -7.24 -7.84 24.20
N GLU A 223 -8.19 -7.65 23.29
CA GLU A 223 -9.59 -7.99 23.52
C GLU A 223 -9.80 -9.51 23.65
N HIS A 224 -9.02 -10.31 22.90
CA HIS A 224 -9.14 -11.77 22.86
C HIS A 224 -7.93 -12.48 23.47
N LYS A 225 -7.07 -11.76 24.21
CA LYS A 225 -5.83 -12.35 24.76
C LYS A 225 -6.15 -13.46 25.76
N ASP A 226 -7.29 -13.31 26.44
CA ASP A 226 -7.80 -14.19 27.48
C ASP A 226 -8.86 -15.18 26.94
N ASP A 227 -9.17 -15.17 25.64
CA ASP A 227 -10.10 -16.13 25.03
C ASP A 227 -9.49 -17.55 25.11
N PRO A 228 -10.09 -18.49 25.87
CA PRO A 228 -9.54 -19.83 26.07
C PRO A 228 -9.45 -20.63 24.77
N GLU A 229 -10.43 -20.49 23.86
CA GLU A 229 -10.45 -21.21 22.59
C GLU A 229 -9.42 -20.63 21.62
N PHE A 230 -9.15 -19.33 21.71
CA PHE A 230 -8.14 -18.68 20.87
C PHE A 230 -6.70 -19.05 21.25
N ASN A 231 -6.47 -19.34 22.53
CA ASN A 231 -5.18 -19.78 23.07
C ASN A 231 -4.97 -21.30 23.05
N LYS A 232 -6.02 -22.07 22.81
CA LYS A 232 -5.99 -23.53 22.80
C LYS A 232 -5.12 -24.03 21.65
N PHE A 233 -4.18 -24.89 22.00
CA PHE A 233 -3.31 -25.54 21.04
C PHE A 233 -3.97 -26.82 20.52
N GLU A 234 -3.99 -26.97 19.20
CA GLU A 234 -4.49 -28.13 18.46
C GLU A 234 -3.33 -28.77 17.68
N THR A 235 -3.44 -30.05 17.32
CA THR A 235 -2.39 -30.73 16.53
C THR A 235 -2.19 -30.00 15.21
N LEU A 236 -0.94 -29.64 14.91
CA LEU A 236 -0.60 -28.91 13.69
C LEU A 236 -0.79 -29.80 12.46
N CYS A 237 -1.50 -29.33 11.43
CA CYS A 237 -1.74 -30.08 10.19
C CYS A 237 -1.07 -29.42 8.97
N THR A 238 -0.72 -30.27 7.99
CA THR A 238 -0.26 -29.90 6.65
C THR A 238 -1.10 -30.57 5.58
N ASP A 239 -0.82 -30.26 4.31
CA ASP A 239 -1.37 -31.00 3.15
C ASP A 239 -1.00 -32.48 3.17
N ASP A 240 0.15 -32.83 3.75
CA ASP A 240 0.63 -34.22 3.88
C ASP A 240 0.09 -34.93 5.15
N GLY A 241 -0.81 -34.28 5.92
CA GLY A 241 -1.36 -34.80 7.18
C GLY A 241 -0.81 -34.13 8.45
N PRO A 242 -1.10 -34.71 9.64
CA PRO A 242 -0.74 -34.13 10.93
C PRO A 242 0.77 -34.20 11.21
N LEU A 243 1.26 -33.20 11.94
CA LEU A 243 2.61 -33.13 12.49
C LEU A 243 2.54 -33.37 14.00
N ASP A 244 2.53 -34.64 14.41
CA ASP A 244 2.24 -35.05 15.78
C ASP A 244 3.14 -34.45 16.86
N GLU A 245 4.37 -34.04 16.52
CA GLU A 245 5.30 -33.38 17.44
C GLU A 245 4.99 -31.90 17.71
N TYR A 246 4.05 -31.31 16.95
CA TYR A 246 3.78 -29.88 16.94
C TYR A 246 2.30 -29.59 17.19
N GLU A 247 2.07 -28.43 17.78
CA GLU A 247 0.74 -27.88 18.03
C GLU A 247 0.71 -26.42 17.55
N ILE A 248 -0.46 -25.96 17.15
CA ILE A 248 -0.70 -24.58 16.77
C ILE A 248 -2.00 -24.10 17.43
N ASN A 249 -2.05 -22.84 17.85
CA ASN A 249 -3.28 -22.21 18.31
C ASN A 249 -3.85 -21.25 17.24
N ARG A 250 -5.06 -20.76 17.47
CA ARG A 250 -5.78 -19.88 16.52
C ARG A 250 -5.11 -18.51 16.35
N LYS A 251 -4.23 -18.10 17.28
CA LYS A 251 -3.33 -16.93 17.19
C LYS A 251 -2.26 -17.09 16.13
N GLY A 252 -1.91 -18.33 15.81
CA GLY A 252 -0.74 -18.65 15.02
C GLY A 252 0.54 -18.63 15.83
N GLU A 253 0.50 -19.20 17.02
CA GLU A 253 1.69 -19.63 17.74
C GLU A 253 1.85 -21.14 17.55
N ILE A 254 3.05 -21.57 17.15
CA ILE A 254 3.38 -22.99 16.99
C ILE A 254 4.31 -23.39 18.12
N ARG A 255 4.09 -24.55 18.75
CA ARG A 255 4.97 -25.10 19.77
C ARG A 255 5.24 -26.57 19.56
N ARG A 256 6.31 -27.08 20.18
CA ARG A 256 6.57 -28.53 20.27
C ARG A 256 5.76 -29.13 21.43
N LYS A 257 5.04 -30.24 21.19
CA LYS A 257 4.25 -30.94 22.23
C LYS A 257 5.09 -31.26 23.48
N ARG A 258 6.24 -31.89 23.25
CA ARG A 258 7.10 -32.43 24.33
C ARG A 258 7.73 -31.35 25.20
N THR A 259 8.21 -30.25 24.61
CA THR A 259 8.98 -29.23 25.34
C THR A 259 8.19 -27.97 25.61
N THR A 260 6.99 -27.83 25.05
CA THR A 260 6.14 -26.62 25.05
C THR A 260 6.83 -25.37 24.48
N THR A 261 8.01 -25.52 23.88
CA THR A 261 8.80 -24.42 23.35
C THR A 261 8.15 -23.89 22.07
N ILE A 262 7.96 -22.57 22.02
CA ILE A 262 7.48 -21.86 20.83
C ILE A 262 8.52 -21.98 19.70
N VAL A 263 8.05 -22.34 18.52
CA VAL A 263 8.87 -22.44 17.31
C VAL A 263 9.02 -21.04 16.72
N GLN A 264 10.26 -20.62 16.53
CA GLN A 264 10.55 -19.32 15.94
C GLN A 264 10.20 -19.31 14.44
N GLU A 265 9.42 -18.32 14.03
CA GLU A 265 9.17 -18.03 12.63
C GLU A 265 10.30 -17.21 11.99
N PHE A 266 10.44 -17.33 10.68
CA PHE A 266 11.33 -16.50 9.89
C PHE A 266 10.64 -16.05 8.60
N HIS A 267 11.08 -14.92 8.05
CA HIS A 267 10.37 -14.23 6.98
C HIS A 267 11.13 -14.29 5.66
N ALA A 268 10.44 -14.69 4.60
CA ALA A 268 10.91 -14.64 3.21
C ALA A 268 9.70 -14.36 2.32
N GLY A 269 9.22 -13.11 2.34
CA GLY A 269 7.91 -12.69 1.81
C GLY A 269 6.77 -13.05 2.77
N TYR A 270 6.56 -14.35 2.99
CA TYR A 270 5.62 -14.89 3.99
C TYR A 270 6.35 -15.34 5.24
N ALA A 271 5.63 -15.46 6.36
CA ALA A 271 6.12 -16.15 7.55
C ALA A 271 6.27 -17.65 7.26
N ASN A 272 7.38 -18.23 7.72
CA ASN A 272 7.72 -19.64 7.56
C ASN A 272 8.24 -20.23 8.88
N VAL A 273 8.08 -21.53 9.04
CA VAL A 273 8.67 -22.31 10.15
C VAL A 273 9.44 -23.51 9.62
N ARG A 274 10.38 -24.02 10.42
CA ARG A 274 11.06 -25.30 10.16
C ARG A 274 10.56 -26.34 11.14
N CYS A 275 9.84 -27.33 10.63
CA CYS A 275 9.38 -28.45 11.43
C CYS A 275 10.08 -29.74 10.98
N LYS A 276 10.32 -30.65 11.93
CA LYS A 276 10.66 -32.04 11.63
C LYS A 276 9.37 -32.84 11.57
N SER A 277 9.32 -33.88 10.76
CA SER A 277 8.27 -34.89 10.88
C SER A 277 8.91 -36.26 10.82
N THR A 278 8.37 -37.18 11.60
CA THR A 278 8.61 -38.62 11.44
C THR A 278 8.17 -39.10 10.06
N SER A 279 7.22 -38.40 9.42
CA SER A 279 6.76 -38.65 8.04
C SER A 279 7.73 -38.16 6.95
N PHE A 280 8.72 -37.32 7.28
CA PHE A 280 9.65 -36.69 6.32
C PHE A 280 11.11 -37.01 6.63
N ASP A 281 11.50 -38.27 6.50
CA ASP A 281 12.92 -38.72 6.47
C ASP A 281 13.85 -38.04 7.50
N SER A 282 13.31 -37.71 8.69
CA SER A 282 13.98 -36.96 9.78
C SER A 282 14.55 -35.56 9.43
N SER A 283 14.32 -35.04 8.22
CA SER A 283 14.84 -33.75 7.75
C SER A 283 13.92 -32.58 8.12
N PHE A 284 14.48 -31.37 8.21
CA PHE A 284 13.68 -30.18 8.46
C PHE A 284 12.99 -29.71 7.17
N LYS A 285 11.66 -29.62 7.18
CA LYS A 285 10.88 -29.05 6.08
C LYS A 285 10.52 -27.60 6.38
N LYS A 286 10.68 -26.73 5.37
CA LYS A 286 10.22 -25.34 5.40
C LYS A 286 8.73 -25.31 5.08
N LEU A 287 7.91 -24.81 6.00
CA LEU A 287 6.45 -24.75 5.87
C LEU A 287 5.98 -23.30 5.97
N ARG A 288 4.97 -22.93 5.15
CA ARG A 288 4.38 -21.58 5.14
C ARG A 288 3.35 -21.44 6.24
N PHE A 289 3.43 -20.38 7.03
CA PHE A 289 2.63 -20.22 8.25
C PHE A 289 1.13 -20.13 7.98
N ASN A 290 0.72 -19.30 7.01
CA ASN A 290 -0.69 -19.15 6.63
C ASN A 290 -1.34 -20.46 6.18
N ARG A 291 -0.60 -21.32 5.47
CA ARG A 291 -1.10 -22.65 5.07
C ARG A 291 -1.27 -23.58 6.26
N LEU A 292 -0.36 -23.52 7.24
CA LEU A 292 -0.47 -24.30 8.48
C LEU A 292 -1.74 -23.96 9.27
N ILE A 293 -2.06 -22.66 9.38
CA ILE A 293 -3.32 -22.19 9.97
C ILE A 293 -4.51 -22.73 9.18
N GLY A 294 -4.50 -22.56 7.86
CA GLY A 294 -5.59 -23.00 6.99
C GLY A 294 -5.84 -24.51 7.06
N PHE A 295 -4.78 -25.34 7.05
CA PHE A 295 -4.94 -26.80 7.13
C PHE A 295 -5.32 -27.29 8.52
N THR A 296 -4.98 -26.55 9.58
CA THR A 296 -5.34 -26.96 10.94
C THR A 296 -6.78 -26.57 11.28
N PHE A 297 -7.23 -25.39 10.87
CA PHE A 297 -8.50 -24.83 11.35
C PHE A 297 -9.55 -24.60 10.27
N LEU A 298 -9.18 -24.62 8.98
CA LEU A 298 -10.08 -24.42 7.81
C LEU A 298 -9.98 -25.59 6.82
N ALA A 299 -9.70 -26.80 7.31
CA ALA A 299 -9.50 -27.96 6.45
C ALA A 299 -10.75 -28.28 5.60
N GLU A 300 -11.93 -28.06 6.16
CA GLU A 300 -13.23 -28.28 5.49
C GLU A 300 -13.45 -27.33 4.31
N ASP A 301 -12.87 -26.13 4.38
CA ASP A 301 -12.97 -25.10 3.33
C ASP A 301 -11.94 -25.31 2.20
N PHE A 302 -11.03 -26.28 2.33
CA PHE A 302 -10.00 -26.54 1.34
C PHE A 302 -10.52 -27.41 0.18
N THR A 303 -10.67 -26.81 -1.00
CA THR A 303 -11.25 -27.50 -2.17
C THR A 303 -10.23 -28.13 -3.13
N GLY A 304 -8.94 -28.17 -2.78
CA GLY A 304 -7.90 -28.87 -3.56
C GLY A 304 -6.98 -28.00 -4.43
N GLY A 305 -6.39 -28.62 -5.46
CA GLY A 305 -5.04 -28.36 -6.01
C GLY A 305 -4.59 -26.95 -6.41
N ASP A 306 -5.51 -25.98 -6.51
CA ASP A 306 -5.17 -24.58 -6.82
C ASP A 306 -5.52 -23.61 -5.68
N CYS A 307 -6.03 -24.07 -4.54
CA CYS A 307 -6.36 -23.20 -3.41
C CYS A 307 -5.12 -22.63 -2.73
N GLN A 308 -5.16 -21.32 -2.50
CA GLN A 308 -4.17 -20.53 -1.78
C GLN A 308 -4.75 -20.06 -0.45
N ALA A 309 -3.91 -20.04 0.58
CA ALA A 309 -4.24 -19.42 1.85
C ALA A 309 -4.03 -17.90 1.68
N ASP A 310 -5.13 -17.16 1.57
CA ASP A 310 -5.15 -15.71 1.43
C ASP A 310 -5.09 -15.02 2.79
N HIS A 311 -4.52 -13.81 2.82
CA HIS A 311 -4.64 -12.92 3.97
C HIS A 311 -5.71 -11.88 3.65
N ILE A 312 -6.86 -11.94 4.34
CA ILE A 312 -8.04 -11.09 4.06
C ILE A 312 -7.67 -9.60 4.06
N ASN A 313 -6.83 -9.17 5.01
CA ASN A 313 -6.37 -7.78 5.10
C ASN A 313 -5.06 -7.50 4.35
N SER A 314 -4.59 -8.42 3.50
CA SER A 314 -3.32 -8.38 2.78
C SER A 314 -2.04 -8.31 3.66
N ASN A 315 -2.16 -8.36 5.00
CA ASN A 315 -1.02 -8.35 5.91
C ASN A 315 -0.47 -9.76 6.12
N ARG A 316 0.55 -10.10 5.33
CA ARG A 316 1.24 -11.41 5.34
C ARG A 316 1.96 -11.77 6.64
N ARG A 317 2.05 -10.83 7.60
CA ARG A 317 2.65 -11.03 8.93
C ARG A 317 1.61 -11.31 10.02
N LEU A 318 0.33 -11.27 9.68
CA LEU A 318 -0.76 -11.45 10.62
C LEU A 318 -1.44 -12.80 10.35
N ASN A 319 -0.94 -13.85 11.01
CA ASN A 319 -1.34 -15.24 10.75
C ASN A 319 -2.40 -15.78 11.72
N HIS A 320 -3.32 -14.95 12.21
CA HIS A 320 -4.44 -15.45 13.01
C HIS A 320 -5.50 -16.05 12.09
N ILE A 321 -6.25 -17.05 12.60
CA ILE A 321 -7.27 -17.76 11.83
C ILE A 321 -8.27 -16.83 11.13
N ARG A 322 -8.74 -15.77 11.80
CA ARG A 322 -9.70 -14.81 11.22
C ARG A 322 -9.18 -13.97 10.05
N ASN A 323 -7.87 -13.98 9.80
CA ASN A 323 -7.26 -13.28 8.66
C ASN A 323 -6.95 -14.24 7.52
N ILE A 324 -7.17 -15.55 7.70
CA ILE A 324 -6.85 -16.55 6.70
C ILE A 324 -8.14 -17.09 6.10
N ARG A 325 -8.16 -17.24 4.77
CA ARG A 325 -9.21 -17.97 4.05
C ARG A 325 -8.59 -18.78 2.93
N TRP A 326 -9.27 -19.85 2.49
CA TRP A 326 -8.91 -20.54 1.26
C TRP A 326 -9.57 -19.86 0.07
N LEU A 327 -8.79 -19.56 -0.96
CA LEU A 327 -9.30 -19.05 -2.23
C LEU A 327 -8.70 -19.86 -3.39
N PRO A 328 -9.49 -20.23 -4.40
CA PRO A 328 -8.95 -20.69 -5.67
C PRO A 328 -7.94 -19.67 -6.20
N ARG A 329 -6.83 -20.13 -6.80
CA ARG A 329 -5.77 -19.24 -7.29
C ARG A 329 -6.29 -18.06 -8.10
N ARG A 330 -7.28 -18.28 -8.99
CA ARG A 330 -7.90 -17.22 -9.79
C ARG A 330 -8.60 -16.18 -8.92
N GLU A 331 -9.38 -16.60 -7.95
CA GLU A 331 -10.08 -15.71 -7.02
C GLU A 331 -9.10 -15.00 -6.08
N ASN A 332 -8.08 -15.70 -5.59
CA ASN A 332 -7.01 -15.08 -4.81
C ASN A 332 -6.31 -13.94 -5.57
N VAL A 333 -6.12 -14.10 -6.88
CA VAL A 333 -5.60 -13.04 -7.74
C VAL A 333 -6.60 -11.89 -7.88
N LEU A 334 -7.90 -12.18 -8.08
CA LEU A 334 -8.94 -11.16 -8.18
C LEU A 334 -9.08 -10.34 -6.87
N GLU A 335 -9.06 -11.03 -5.73
CA GLU A 335 -9.15 -10.44 -4.39
C GLU A 335 -7.88 -9.68 -4.01
N ALA A 336 -6.70 -10.20 -4.34
CA ALA A 336 -5.43 -9.46 -4.20
C ALA A 336 -5.35 -8.24 -5.13
N CYS A 337 -6.09 -8.26 -6.26
CA CYS A 337 -6.28 -7.09 -7.10
C CYS A 337 -7.28 -6.09 -6.51
N GLY A 338 -8.10 -6.48 -5.53
CA GLY A 338 -8.73 -5.61 -4.52
C GLY A 338 -9.58 -4.47 -5.05
N ILE A 339 -10.33 -4.65 -6.13
CA ILE A 339 -11.18 -3.58 -6.66
C ILE A 339 -12.59 -4.12 -6.90
N ASN A 340 -13.49 -3.79 -5.96
CA ASN A 340 -14.90 -3.68 -6.30
C ASN A 340 -15.04 -2.52 -7.30
N VAL A 341 -15.42 -2.84 -8.53
CA VAL A 341 -15.62 -1.87 -9.59
C VAL A 341 -17.06 -1.45 -9.56
N VAL A 342 -17.30 -0.15 -9.40
CA VAL A 342 -18.64 0.42 -9.52
C VAL A 342 -18.78 1.06 -10.88
N VAL A 343 -19.79 0.61 -11.62
CA VAL A 343 -20.20 1.22 -12.87
C VAL A 343 -21.46 2.02 -12.58
N GLU A 344 -21.35 3.35 -12.66
CA GLU A 344 -22.50 4.25 -12.56
C GLU A 344 -23.04 4.58 -13.97
N ASN A 345 -24.33 4.32 -14.20
CA ASN A 345 -25.03 4.84 -15.36
C ASN A 345 -25.23 6.35 -15.18
N THR A 346 -24.57 7.16 -16.01
CA THR A 346 -24.61 8.63 -15.86
C THR A 346 -26.00 9.24 -16.01
N SER A 347 -26.91 8.59 -16.74
CA SER A 347 -28.25 9.10 -17.01
C SER A 347 -29.26 8.70 -15.93
N THR A 348 -29.16 7.49 -15.39
CA THR A 348 -30.11 6.98 -14.38
C THR A 348 -29.60 7.06 -12.95
N LYS A 349 -28.29 7.29 -12.77
CA LYS A 349 -27.57 7.21 -11.48
C LYS A 349 -27.59 5.84 -10.82
N GLU A 350 -28.00 4.81 -11.56
CA GLU A 350 -27.95 3.43 -11.12
C GLU A 350 -26.51 2.92 -11.06
N ARG A 351 -26.16 2.21 -9.98
CA ARG A 351 -24.82 1.67 -9.73
C ARG A 351 -24.84 0.15 -9.80
N VAL A 352 -23.87 -0.42 -10.51
CA VAL A 352 -23.64 -1.86 -10.57
C VAL A 352 -22.27 -2.16 -10.03
N TYR A 353 -22.20 -3.11 -9.10
CA TYR A 353 -20.97 -3.50 -8.40
C TYR A 353 -20.44 -4.80 -9.01
N PHE A 354 -19.16 -4.81 -9.32
CA PHE A 354 -18.43 -5.98 -9.79
C PHE A 354 -17.28 -6.24 -8.83
N ARG A 355 -16.94 -7.50 -8.58
CA ARG A 355 -15.84 -7.91 -7.69
C ARG A 355 -14.46 -7.67 -8.33
N SER A 356 -14.42 -7.38 -9.64
CA SER A 356 -13.19 -7.03 -10.36
C SER A 356 -13.45 -6.30 -11.68
N LEU A 357 -12.40 -5.68 -12.22
CA LEU A 357 -12.37 -5.10 -13.57
C LEU A 357 -12.61 -6.14 -14.68
N ILE A 358 -12.22 -7.39 -14.45
CA ILE A 358 -12.41 -8.49 -15.39
C ILE A 358 -13.88 -8.89 -15.45
N GLU A 359 -14.52 -9.08 -14.30
CA GLU A 359 -15.96 -9.37 -14.22
C GLU A 359 -16.79 -8.25 -14.87
N CYS A 360 -16.44 -6.99 -14.59
CA CYS A 360 -17.00 -5.81 -15.24
C CYS A 360 -16.86 -5.90 -16.78
N ALA A 361 -15.66 -6.25 -17.29
CA ALA A 361 -15.41 -6.35 -18.73
C ALA A 361 -16.13 -7.54 -19.40
N GLU A 362 -16.25 -8.68 -18.73
CA GLU A 362 -16.95 -9.87 -19.22
C GLU A 362 -18.46 -9.62 -19.35
N VAL A 363 -19.07 -8.99 -18.33
CA VAL A 363 -20.48 -8.59 -18.39
C VAL A 363 -20.71 -7.61 -19.54
N HIS A 364 -19.86 -6.59 -19.70
CA HIS A 364 -20.01 -5.61 -20.78
C HIS A 364 -19.68 -6.14 -22.18
N THR A 365 -18.84 -7.16 -22.33
CA THR A 365 -18.58 -7.81 -23.63
C THR A 365 -19.73 -8.73 -24.05
N PHE A 366 -20.46 -9.34 -23.11
CA PHE A 366 -21.69 -10.10 -23.40
C PHE A 366 -22.84 -9.24 -23.97
N TYR A 367 -22.88 -7.94 -23.62
CA TYR A 367 -23.84 -6.97 -24.17
C TYR A 367 -23.43 -6.39 -25.54
N ARG A 368 -22.35 -6.86 -26.15
CA ARG A 368 -22.01 -6.62 -27.57
C ARG A 368 -22.61 -7.66 -28.51
N ASP A 369 -23.71 -8.32 -28.15
CA ASP A 369 -24.55 -8.99 -29.15
C ASP A 369 -25.11 -7.90 -30.10
N PRO A 370 -24.72 -7.90 -31.40
CA PRO A 370 -25.18 -6.90 -32.36
C PRO A 370 -26.70 -6.86 -32.54
N LYS A 371 -27.43 -7.86 -32.02
CA LYS A 371 -28.90 -7.95 -32.09
C LYS A 371 -29.64 -7.27 -30.93
N LYS A 372 -28.96 -6.85 -29.86
CA LYS A 372 -29.56 -6.08 -28.75
C LYS A 372 -28.80 -4.77 -28.54
N ARG A 373 -29.07 -3.78 -29.41
CA ARG A 373 -28.53 -2.42 -29.25
C ARG A 373 -29.12 -1.75 -28.00
N LEU A 374 -28.26 -1.31 -27.09
CA LEU A 374 -28.61 -0.21 -26.18
C LEU A 374 -28.78 1.09 -27.00
N PRO A 375 -29.67 2.01 -26.57
CA PRO A 375 -29.84 3.29 -27.23
C PRO A 375 -28.54 4.10 -27.19
N PRO A 376 -28.28 4.90 -28.23
CA PRO A 376 -27.03 5.65 -28.35
C PRO A 376 -27.00 6.76 -27.28
N ARG A 377 -25.92 6.81 -26.51
CA ARG A 377 -25.60 7.71 -25.37
C ARG A 377 -25.94 7.15 -23.99
N ILE A 378 -25.27 6.06 -23.60
CA ILE A 378 -25.00 5.82 -22.19
C ILE A 378 -23.50 6.04 -21.99
N GLN A 379 -23.13 7.14 -21.34
CA GLN A 379 -21.79 7.32 -20.81
C GLN A 379 -21.75 6.58 -19.47
N PHE A 380 -20.78 5.70 -19.29
CA PHE A 380 -20.55 5.06 -18.00
C PHE A 380 -19.35 5.73 -17.34
N HIS A 381 -19.51 6.14 -16.09
CA HIS A 381 -18.39 6.63 -15.30
C HIS A 381 -17.91 5.47 -14.43
N LEU A 382 -16.64 5.11 -14.58
CA LEU A 382 -15.96 4.23 -13.62
C LEU A 382 -15.68 5.05 -12.37
N SER A 383 -16.22 4.61 -11.24
CA SER A 383 -15.88 5.09 -9.91
C SER A 383 -15.56 3.89 -9.02
N LEU A 384 -14.61 4.04 -8.11
CA LEU A 384 -14.26 3.00 -7.16
C LEU A 384 -14.82 3.42 -5.80
N ASP A 385 -15.85 2.72 -5.30
CA ASP A 385 -16.39 2.92 -3.97
C ASP A 385 -15.57 2.09 -2.97
N ALA A 386 -15.14 2.70 -1.87
CA ALA A 386 -14.62 2.02 -0.70
C ALA A 386 -15.77 1.91 0.31
N GLU A 387 -16.45 0.75 0.34
CA GLU A 387 -17.29 0.36 1.47
C GLU A 387 -16.45 -0.33 2.55
#